data_AF-A0A936BAA3-F1
#
_entry.id   AF-A0A936BAA3-F1
#
_cell.length_a   1.000
_cell.length_b   1.000
_cell.length_c   1.000
_cell.angle_alpha   90.00
_cell.angle_beta   90.00
_cell.angle_gamma   90.00
#
_symmetry.space_group_name_H-M   'P 1'
#
loop_
_entity.id
_entity.type
_entity.pdbx_description
1 polymer ?
#
loop_
_entity_poly.entity_id
_entity_poly.type
_entity_poly.pdbx_seq_one_letter_code
_entity_poly.pdbx_strand_id
1 'polypeptide(L)' 'MNTVTYQEALQMTRHLTLADRVRLLEALAHTIRLEVADKPSRSILELEGLGQEMWRQIDVDQYIQTERDSWDG' A
#
# COMPACT_ATOMS: atom_id res chain seq x y z
N MET A 1 -11.34 18.73 18.38
CA MET A 1 -10.80 18.93 17.02
C MET A 1 -11.94 19.38 16.13
N ASN A 2 -11.88 20.58 15.57
CA ASN A 2 -12.95 21.10 14.73
C ASN A 2 -12.83 20.43 13.35
N THR A 3 -13.65 19.44 13.06
CA THR A 3 -13.65 18.74 11.77
C THR A 3 -14.29 19.64 10.72
N VAL A 4 -13.47 20.20 9.84
CA VAL A 4 -13.97 20.91 8.64
C VAL A 4 -14.52 19.86 7.68
N THR A 5 -15.75 20.05 7.23
CA THR A 5 -16.37 19.15 6.26
C THR A 5 -15.78 19.36 4.86
N TYR A 6 -15.84 18.33 4.02
CA TYR A 6 -15.40 18.43 2.62
C TYR A 6 -16.06 19.60 1.88
N GLN A 7 -17.35 19.84 2.14
CA GLN A 7 -18.12 20.89 1.49
C GLN A 7 -17.63 22.29 1.90
N GLU A 8 -17.33 22.49 3.19
CA GLU A 8 -16.78 23.76 3.68
C GLU A 8 -15.39 24.02 3.08
N ALA A 9 -14.52 23.02 3.05
CA ALA A 9 -13.20 23.13 2.43
C ALA A 9 -13.33 23.50 0.94
N LEU A 10 -14.23 22.84 0.20
CA LEU A 10 -14.47 23.12 -1.22
C LEU A 10 -14.98 24.57 -1.43
N GLN A 11 -15.88 25.07 -0.59
CA GLN A 11 -16.33 26.46 -0.67
C GLN A 11 -15.17 27.43 -0.41
N MET A 12 -14.33 27.18 0.59
CA MET A 12 -13.16 28.03 0.86
C MET A 12 -12.21 28.10 -0.34
N THR A 13 -11.99 26.99 -1.04
CA THR A 13 -11.13 27.02 -2.26
C THR A 13 -11.70 27.87 -3.39
N ARG A 14 -13.03 28.08 -3.45
CA ARG A 14 -13.64 28.94 -4.48
C ARG A 14 -13.28 30.40 -4.31
N HIS A 15 -12.95 30.83 -3.10
CA HIS A 15 -12.49 32.19 -2.82
C HIS A 15 -11.00 32.42 -3.14
N LEU A 16 -10.26 31.37 -3.46
CA LEU A 16 -8.85 31.45 -3.85
C LEU A 16 -8.70 31.76 -5.35
N THR A 17 -7.59 32.43 -5.68
CA THR A 17 -7.14 32.59 -7.06
C THR A 17 -6.79 31.23 -7.68
N LEU A 18 -6.77 31.14 -9.02
CA LEU A 18 -6.36 29.89 -9.69
C LEU A 18 -4.96 29.45 -9.26
N ALA A 19 -4.01 30.38 -9.14
CA ALA A 19 -2.66 30.09 -8.69
C ALA A 19 -2.62 29.50 -7.28
N ASP A 20 -3.39 30.06 -6.35
CA ASP A 20 -3.45 29.55 -4.98
C ASP A 20 -4.18 28.21 -4.88
N ARG A 21 -5.18 27.95 -5.73
CA ARG A 21 -5.80 26.62 -5.83
C ARG A 21 -4.81 25.56 -6.28
N VAL A 22 -3.96 25.86 -7.27
CA VAL A 22 -2.91 24.93 -7.72
C VAL A 22 -1.88 24.70 -6.61
N ARG A 23 -1.41 25.76 -5.94
CA ARG A 23 -0.50 25.63 -4.79
C ARG A 23 -1.09 24.80 -3.66
N LEU A 24 -2.39 24.97 -3.37
CA LEU A 24 -3.09 24.19 -2.35
C LEU A 24 -3.18 22.70 -2.75
N LEU A 25 -3.47 22.42 -4.03
CA LEU A 25 -3.50 21.05 -4.55
C LEU A 25 -2.14 20.36 -4.36
N GLU A 26 -1.05 21.04 -4.69
CA GLU A 26 0.31 20.51 -4.53
C GLU A 26 0.65 20.23 -3.07
N ALA A 27 0.31 21.16 -2.18
CA ALA A 27 0.53 21.02 -0.74
C ALA A 27 -0.25 19.83 -0.16
N LEU A 28 -1.55 19.70 -0.50
CA LEU A 28 -2.38 18.58 -0.07
C LEU A 28 -1.85 17.24 -0.60
N ALA A 29 -1.49 17.17 -1.87
CA ALA A 29 -0.90 15.97 -2.45
C ALA A 29 0.43 15.59 -1.79
N HIS A 30 1.24 16.57 -1.40
CA HIS A 30 2.48 16.34 -0.68
C HIS A 30 2.23 15.79 0.73
N THR A 31 1.33 16.39 1.50
CA THR A 31 0.98 15.92 2.84
C THR A 31 0.43 14.49 2.81
N ILE A 32 -0.49 14.19 1.90
CA ILE A 32 -1.05 12.84 1.76
C ILE A 32 0.05 11.83 1.41
N ARG A 33 1.00 12.19 0.52
CA ARG A 33 2.13 11.31 0.20
C ARG A 33 3.01 11.05 1.42
N LEU A 34 3.26 12.05 2.26
CA LEU A 34 4.02 11.87 3.50
C LEU A 34 3.28 10.94 4.47
N GLU A 35 1.99 11.16 4.69
CA GLU A 35 1.15 10.30 5.56
C GLU A 35 1.08 8.84 5.06
N VAL A 36 1.05 8.65 3.73
CA VAL A 36 1.07 7.31 3.12
C VAL A 36 2.47 6.69 3.15
N ALA A 37 3.53 7.48 2.98
CA ALA A 37 4.92 7.02 3.03
C ALA A 37 5.38 6.69 4.46
N ASP A 38 4.77 7.31 5.48
CA ASP A 38 4.97 6.98 6.90
C ASP A 38 4.39 5.60 7.25
N LYS A 39 3.65 4.98 6.32
CA LYS A 39 3.30 3.57 6.43
C LYS A 39 4.57 2.75 6.14
N PRO A 40 5.07 1.95 7.10
CA PRO A 40 6.32 1.23 6.92
C PRO A 40 6.26 0.38 5.65
N SER A 41 7.33 0.42 4.85
CA SER A 41 7.46 -0.50 3.71
C SER A 41 7.33 -1.92 4.27
N ARG A 42 6.25 -2.60 3.91
CA ARG A 42 5.98 -3.96 4.41
C ARG A 42 7.12 -4.85 3.93
N SER A 43 7.81 -5.47 4.86
CA SER A 43 8.86 -6.43 4.51
C SER A 43 8.21 -7.75 4.17
N ILE A 44 8.64 -8.40 3.09
CA ILE A 44 8.19 -9.77 2.80
C ILE A 44 8.59 -10.74 3.92
N LEU A 45 9.60 -10.38 4.73
CA LEU A 45 10.01 -11.12 5.93
C LEU A 45 8.94 -11.10 7.04
N GLU A 46 7.95 -10.21 6.97
CA GLU A 46 6.78 -10.28 7.87
C GLU A 46 5.95 -11.56 7.67
N LEU A 47 6.18 -12.28 6.56
CA LEU A 47 5.56 -13.58 6.26
C LEU A 47 6.47 -14.75 6.64
N GLU A 48 7.59 -14.53 7.34
CA GLU A 48 8.45 -15.62 7.80
C GLU A 48 7.68 -16.59 8.72
N GLY A 49 7.78 -17.89 8.46
CA GLY A 49 7.10 -18.94 9.21
C GLY A 49 5.64 -19.17 8.83
N LEU A 50 5.02 -18.29 8.04
CA LEU A 50 3.67 -18.51 7.53
C LEU A 50 3.65 -19.72 6.58
N GLY A 51 2.85 -20.72 6.92
CA GLY A 51 2.70 -21.95 6.13
C GLY A 51 3.70 -23.06 6.47
N GLN A 52 4.61 -22.86 7.44
CA GLN A 52 5.55 -23.91 7.87
C GLN A 52 4.82 -25.20 8.27
N GLU A 53 3.69 -25.08 8.98
CA GLU A 53 2.85 -26.20 9.37
C GLU A 53 2.25 -26.96 8.18
N MET A 54 1.94 -26.29 7.07
CA MET A 54 1.42 -26.95 5.86
C MET A 54 2.51 -27.80 5.19
N TRP A 55 3.75 -27.30 5.19
CA TRP A 55 4.89 -28.01 4.61
C TRP A 55 5.35 -29.22 5.41
N ARG A 56 5.01 -29.33 6.71
CA ARG A 56 5.41 -30.48 7.54
C ARG A 56 4.82 -31.82 7.08
N GLN A 57 3.69 -31.79 6.37
CA GLN A 57 3.00 -32.99 5.90
C GLN A 57 3.33 -33.31 4.44
N ILE A 58 4.16 -32.49 3.80
CA ILE A 58 4.55 -32.61 2.40
C ILE A 58 5.97 -33.17 2.35
N ASP A 59 6.17 -34.24 1.58
CA ASP A 59 7.51 -34.66 1.19
C ASP A 59 8.07 -33.62 0.20
N VAL A 60 8.98 -32.79 0.70
CA VAL A 60 9.52 -31.65 -0.03
C VAL A 60 10.28 -32.10 -1.28
N ASP A 61 11.03 -33.20 -1.18
CA ASP A 61 11.84 -33.69 -2.29
C ASP A 61 10.94 -34.24 -3.40
N GLN A 62 9.90 -34.99 -3.03
CA GLN A 62 8.92 -35.51 -3.97
C GLN A 62 8.11 -34.37 -4.63
N TYR A 63 7.70 -33.37 -3.85
CA TYR A 63 6.94 -32.22 -4.36
C TYR A 63 7.75 -31.42 -5.38
N ILE A 64 9.01 -31.12 -5.07
CA ILE A 64 9.91 -30.40 -5.99
C ILE A 64 10.12 -31.19 -7.28
N GLN A 65 10.32 -32.50 -7.20
CA GLN A 65 10.50 -33.33 -8.40
C GLN A 65 9.26 -33.32 -9.27
N THR A 66 8.07 -33.45 -8.66
CA THR A 66 6.79 -33.41 -9.38
C THR A 66 6.57 -32.06 -10.09
N GLU A 67 6.90 -30.95 -9.44
CA GLU A 67 6.81 -29.62 -10.06
C GLU A 67 7.84 -29.42 -11.17
N ARG A 68 9.04 -30.02 -11.08
CA ARG A 68 10.03 -29.96 -12.17
C ARG A 68 9.57 -30.77 -13.38
N ASP A 69 9.08 -31.97 -13.13
CA ASP A 69 8.56 -32.86 -14.18
C ASP A 69 7.31 -32.27 -14.86
N SER A 70 6.54 -31.41 -14.17
CA SER A 70 5.38 -30.73 -14.75
C SER A 70 5.73 -29.48 -15.57
N TRP A 71 6.95 -28.96 -15.43
CA TRP A 71 7.45 -27.80 -16.18
C TRP A 71 8.38 -28.21 -17.34
N ASP A 72 8.98 -29.40 -17.27
CA ASP A 72 9.55 -30.07 -18.44
C ASP A 72 8.38 -30.58 -19.30
N GLY A 73 7.93 -29.72 -20.22
CA GLY A 73 6.70 -29.85 -21.01
C GLY A 73 6.52 -31.09 -21.86
#